data_AF-A0A5B7T1D8-F1
#
_entry.id   AF-A0A5B7T1D8-F1
#
_cell.length_a   1.000
_cell.length_b   1.000
_cell.length_c   1.000
_cell.angle_alpha   90.00
_cell.angle_beta   90.00
_cell.angle_gamma   90.00
#
_symmetry.space_group_name_H-M   'P 1'
#
loop_
_entity.id
_entity.type
_entity.pdbx_description
1 polymer ?
#
loop_
_entity_poly.entity_id
_entity_poly.type
_entity_poly.pdbx_seq_one_letter_code
_entity_poly.pdbx_strand_id
1 'polypeptide(L)' 'MKQVKTFITYVEENNDEQTNEFMKSHKVLSVKSQVMQGFTYNSETNYVTNIYKTFKPAIITTIVYEVEK' A
#
# COMPACT_ATOMS: atom_id res chain seq x y z
N MET A 1 -8.37 17.40 -15.92
CA MET A 1 -8.16 17.80 -14.51
C MET A 1 -7.30 16.72 -13.83
N LYS A 2 -6.39 17.08 -12.93
CA LYS A 2 -5.58 16.08 -12.20
C LYS A 2 -6.37 15.53 -11.01
N GLN A 3 -6.33 14.22 -10.80
CA GLN A 3 -6.93 13.53 -9.66
C GLN A 3 -5.93 12.58 -9.01
N VAL A 4 -6.25 12.14 -7.79
CA VAL A 4 -5.40 11.27 -6.96
C VAL A 4 -6.24 10.10 -6.46
N LYS A 5 -5.70 8.88 -6.55
CA LYS A 5 -6.28 7.67 -5.97
C LYS A 5 -5.25 6.92 -5.13
N THR A 6 -5.66 6.40 -3.99
CA THR A 6 -4.80 5.63 -3.08
C THR A 6 -5.32 4.21 -2.93
N PHE A 7 -4.42 3.24 -3.07
CA PHE A 7 -4.64 1.81 -2.86
C PHE A 7 -3.85 1.37 -1.63
N ILE A 8 -4.43 0.50 -0.81
CA ILE A 8 -3.77 -0.09 0.36
C ILE A 8 -3.85 -1.60 0.19
N THR A 9 -2.70 -2.26 0.11
CA THR A 9 -2.58 -3.73 0.04
C THR A 9 -1.74 -4.23 1.22
N TYR A 10 -1.92 -5.48 1.64
CA TYR A 10 -1.08 -6.08 2.69
C TYR A 10 -0.03 -6.99 2.04
N VAL A 11 1.19 -7.07 2.59
CA VAL A 11 2.36 -7.75 1.96
C VAL A 11 2.16 -9.26 1.68
N GLU A 12 1.10 -9.88 2.21
CA GLU A 12 0.70 -11.27 1.90
C GLU A 12 -0.55 -11.39 1.02
N GLU A 13 -1.22 -10.27 0.74
CA GLU A 13 -2.38 -10.19 -0.14
C GLU A 13 -1.90 -9.64 -1.49
N ASN A 14 -1.68 -10.54 -2.46
CA ASN A 14 -1.41 -10.16 -3.85
C ASN A 14 -2.67 -9.55 -4.47
N ASN A 15 -2.95 -8.28 -4.15
CA ASN A 15 -4.08 -7.54 -4.69
C ASN A 15 -3.67 -6.53 -5.77
N ASP A 16 -2.59 -6.86 -6.51
CA ASP A 16 -2.03 -6.06 -7.59
C ASP A 16 -3.00 -5.88 -8.76
N GLU A 17 -4.03 -6.72 -8.88
CA GLU A 17 -4.99 -6.70 -9.98
C GLU A 17 -5.75 -5.37 -10.06
N GLN A 18 -6.33 -4.89 -8.95
CA GLN A 18 -7.10 -3.63 -8.96
C GLN A 18 -6.24 -2.40 -9.28
N THR A 19 -5.02 -2.36 -8.72
CA THR A 19 -4.08 -1.26 -9.00
C THR A 19 -3.67 -1.28 -10.47
N ASN A 20 -3.41 -2.47 -11.03
CA ASN A 20 -3.03 -2.66 -12.42
C ASN A 20 -4.17 -2.32 -13.39
N GLU A 21 -5.40 -2.75 -13.12
CA GLU A 21 -6.58 -2.38 -13.91
C GLU A 21 -6.82 -0.86 -13.89
N PHE A 22 -6.63 -0.23 -12.73
CA PHE A 22 -6.76 1.22 -12.62
C PHE A 22 -5.72 1.95 -13.46
N MET A 23 -4.45 1.53 -13.40
CA MET A 23 -3.38 2.13 -14.21
C MET A 23 -3.60 1.94 -15.71
N LYS A 24 -4.20 0.83 -16.15
CA LYS A 24 -4.53 0.57 -17.56
C LYS A 24 -5.68 1.44 -18.07
N SER A 25 -6.65 1.75 -17.21
CA SER A 25 -7.87 2.48 -17.57
C SER A 25 -7.76 4.01 -17.46
N HIS A 26 -6.68 4.52 -16.86
CA HIS A 26 -6.50 5.95 -16.60
C HIS A 26 -5.18 6.47 -17.16
N LYS A 27 -5.16 7.74 -17.56
CA LYS A 27 -3.93 8.42 -17.96
C LYS A 27 -3.08 8.76 -16.73
N VAL A 28 -2.24 7.81 -16.32
CA VAL A 28 -1.36 7.93 -15.15
C VAL A 28 -0.25 8.95 -15.42
N LEU A 29 -0.06 9.87 -14.49
CA LEU A 29 1.02 10.86 -14.49
C LEU A 29 2.16 10.47 -13.54
N SER A 30 1.83 9.86 -12.40
CA SER A 30 2.81 9.49 -11.37
C SER A 30 2.27 8.39 -10.47
N VAL A 31 3.16 7.52 -9.99
CA VAL A 31 2.87 6.48 -8.99
C VAL A 31 3.89 6.59 -7.85
N LYS A 32 3.43 6.50 -6.61
CA LYS A 32 4.30 6.48 -5.41
C LYS A 32 3.83 5.37 -4.47
N SER A 33 4.74 4.47 -4.10
CA SER A 33 4.45 3.39 -3.16
C SER A 33 5.29 3.51 -1.90
N GLN A 34 4.68 3.25 -0.74
CA GLN A 34 5.34 3.25 0.56
C GLN A 34 4.92 2.02 1.36
N VAL A 35 5.88 1.36 2.00
CA VAL A 35 5.61 0.25 2.92
C VAL A 35 5.51 0.80 4.33
N MET A 36 4.35 0.65 4.96
CA MET A 36 4.17 0.94 6.38
C MET A 36 4.42 -0.33 7.19
N GLN A 37 5.55 -0.34 7.90
CA GLN A 37 5.87 -1.34 8.91
C GLN A 37 5.53 -0.78 10.29
N GLY A 38 4.59 -1.42 11.00
CA GLY A 38 4.30 -1.12 12.40
C GLY A 38 5.18 -1.97 13.31
N PHE A 39 5.89 -1.33 14.24
CA PHE A 39 6.66 -2.01 15.28
C PHE A 39 5.99 -1.78 16.64
N THR A 40 5.66 -2.86 17.34
CA THR A 40 5.15 -2.79 18.71
C THR A 40 6.21 -3.32 19.66
N TYR A 41 6.91 -2.45 20.38
CA TYR A 41 7.85 -2.89 21.41
C TYR A 41 7.11 -3.27 22.68
N ASN A 42 7.38 -4.45 23.23
CA ASN A 42 7.05 -4.74 24.62
C ASN A 42 8.30 -5.26 25.33
N SER A 43 8.52 -4.78 26.55
CA SER A 43 9.81 -4.79 27.24
C SER A 43 10.13 -6.08 28.00
N GLU A 44 9.26 -7.08 27.95
CA GLU A 44 9.39 -8.25 28.82
C GLU A 44 9.51 -9.54 27.99
N THR A 45 10.76 -9.98 27.78
CA THR A 45 11.12 -11.35 27.38
C THR A 45 10.57 -11.85 26.02
N ASN A 46 11.44 -12.05 25.02
CA ASN A 46 11.15 -12.70 23.73
C ASN A 46 10.17 -11.99 22.76
N TYR A 47 10.09 -10.66 22.82
CA TYR A 47 9.07 -9.90 22.06
C TYR A 47 9.28 -9.77 20.54
N VAL A 48 10.47 -10.02 20.01
CA VAL A 48 10.71 -9.90 18.56
C VAL A 48 10.02 -11.02 17.76
N THR A 49 9.67 -12.13 18.40
CA THR A 49 9.25 -13.36 17.70
C THR A 49 7.77 -13.40 17.31
N ASN A 50 6.90 -12.55 17.88
CA ASN A 50 5.45 -12.61 17.63
C ASN A 50 4.83 -11.37 16.96
N ILE A 51 5.53 -10.24 16.85
CA ILE A 51 4.94 -9.01 16.28
C ILE A 51 4.71 -9.16 14.77
N TYR A 52 5.60 -9.87 14.06
CA TYR A 52 5.43 -10.20 12.63
C TYR A 52 4.18 -11.03 12.33
N LYS A 53 3.67 -11.80 13.31
CA LYS A 53 2.42 -12.56 13.15
C LYS A 53 1.17 -11.68 13.34
N THR A 54 1.29 -10.58 14.09
CA THR A 54 0.14 -9.75 14.46
C THR A 54 -0.06 -8.56 13.52
N PHE A 55 1.00 -8.02 12.93
CA PHE A 55 0.91 -6.88 12.01
C PHE A 55 1.42 -7.27 10.62
N LYS A 56 0.49 -7.50 9.68
CA LYS A 56 0.85 -7.63 8.26
C LYS A 56 1.23 -6.24 7.75
N PRO A 57 2.44 -6.03 7.22
CA PRO A 57 2.81 -4.73 6.69
C PRO A 57 1.87 -4.33 5.55
N ALA A 58 1.52 -3.04 5.47
CA ALA A 58 0.69 -2.50 4.40
C ALA A 58 1.56 -1.78 3.38
N ILE A 59 1.28 -1.98 2.09
CA ILE A 59 1.81 -1.20 0.98
C ILE A 59 0.74 -0.19 0.59
N ILE A 60 1.09 1.10 0.65
CA ILE A 60 0.23 2.20 0.23
C ILE A 60 0.74 2.69 -1.12
N THR A 61 -0.10 2.57 -2.15
CA THR A 61 0.20 3.03 -3.51
C THR A 61 -0.71 4.20 -3.87
N THR A 62 -0.12 5.37 -4.11
CA THR A 62 -0.82 6.58 -4.54
C THR A 62 -0.54 6.84 -6.02
N ILE A 63 -1.60 7.06 -6.79
CA ILE A 63 -1.57 7.30 -8.23
C ILE A 63 -2.16 8.67 -8.52
N VAL A 64 -1.42 9.50 -9.26
CA VAL A 64 -1.89 10.77 -9.84
C VAL A 64 -2.24 10.52 -11.30
N TYR A 65 -3.43 10.92 -11.74
CA TYR A 65 -3.93 10.68 -13.09
C TYR A 65 -4.69 11.88 -13.66
N GLU A 66 -4.84 11.93 -14.98
CA GLU A 66 -5.68 12.92 -15.67
C GLU A 66 -7.07 12.38 -15.94
N VAL A 67 -8.06 13.26 -15.77
CA VAL A 67 -9.46 13.04 -16.16
C VAL A 67 -9.80 14.04 -17.26
N GLU A 68 -10.31 13.55 -18.39
CA GLU A 68 -10.85 14.39 -19.45
C GLU A 68 -12.11 15.11 -18.95
N LYS A 69 -12.28 16.36 -19.37
CA LYS A 69 -13.42 17.19 -18.96
C LYS A 69 -14.61 16.94 -19.86
#